data_AF-A0A8I1XZP9-F1
#
_entry.id   AF-A0A8I1XZP9-F1
#
_cell.length_a   1.000
_cell.length_b   1.000
_cell.length_c   1.000
_cell.angle_alpha   90.00
_cell.angle_beta   90.00
_cell.angle_gamma   90.00
#
_symmetry.space_group_name_H-M   'P 1'
#
loop_
_entity.id
_entity.type
_entity.pdbx_description
1 polymer ?
#
loop_
_entity_poly.entity_id
_entity_poly.type
_entity_poly.pdbx_seq_one_letter_code
_entity_poly.pdbx_strand_id
1 'polypeptide(L)'
;MANETELNFEAAMAALEEIVGQLEHGDVPLEQAIDLFQRGMKLSQLCSQKLEQVERKIEMIVEEDGDLRKKPFGGGLDENGGEGLE
;
A
#
# COMPACT_ATOMS: atom_id res chain seq x y z
N MET A 1 22.45 17.90 11.21
CA MET A 1 21.79 16.69 11.71
C MET A 1 20.48 16.55 10.97
N ALA A 2 20.50 15.88 9.81
CA ALA A 2 19.30 15.58 9.04
C ALA A 2 18.87 14.16 9.42
N ASN A 3 17.61 13.99 9.84
CA ASN A 3 17.02 12.68 10.03
C ASN A 3 16.75 12.07 8.65
N GLU A 4 17.77 11.45 8.06
CA GLU A 4 17.76 10.73 6.77
C GLU A 4 17.18 9.31 6.89
N THR A 5 16.26 9.06 7.82
CA THR A 5 15.85 7.70 8.21
C THR A 5 14.39 7.35 7.96
N GLU A 6 13.60 8.20 7.29
CA GLU A 6 12.32 7.77 6.74
C GLU A 6 12.52 7.24 5.31
N LEU A 7 12.50 5.91 5.15
CA LEU A 7 12.37 5.30 3.83
C LEU A 7 11.15 5.91 3.11
N ASN A 8 11.34 6.42 1.89
CA ASN A 8 10.24 6.85 1.04
C ASN A 8 9.49 5.63 0.48
N PHE A 9 8.33 5.84 -0.13
CA PHE A 9 7.48 4.73 -0.63
C PHE A 9 8.22 3.87 -1.66
N GLU A 10 8.87 4.51 -2.65
CA GLU A 10 9.58 3.82 -3.73
C GLU A 10 10.72 2.94 -3.20
N ALA A 11 11.52 3.46 -2.27
CA ALA A 11 12.61 2.70 -1.66
C ALA A 11 12.09 1.54 -0.79
N ALA A 12 10.97 1.74 -0.09
CA ALA A 12 10.35 0.67 0.69
C ALA A 12 9.78 -0.44 -0.21
N MET A 13 9.20 -0.07 -1.34
CA MET A 13 8.69 -1.01 -2.34
C MET A 13 9.82 -1.79 -3.00
N ALA A 14 10.89 -1.11 -3.44
CA ALA A 14 12.05 -1.77 -4.05
C ALA A 14 12.71 -2.77 -3.09
N ALA A 15 12.85 -2.41 -1.81
CA ALA A 15 13.38 -3.32 -0.80
C ALA A 15 12.44 -4.51 -0.53
N LEU A 16 11.12 -4.32 -0.63
CA LEU A 16 10.14 -5.40 -0.48
C LEU A 16 10.22 -6.37 -1.67
N GLU A 17 10.30 -5.86 -2.90
CA GLU A 17 10.47 -6.67 -4.12
C GLU A 17 11.74 -7.51 -4.07
N GLU A 18 12.85 -6.94 -3.59
CA GLU A 18 14.10 -7.67 -3.41
C GLU A 18 13.95 -8.83 -2.42
N ILE A 19 13.30 -8.58 -1.28
CA ILE A 19 13.04 -9.62 -0.27
C ILE A 19 12.16 -10.72 -0.83
N VAL A 20 11.09 -10.37 -1.55
CA VAL A 20 10.20 -11.35 -2.19
C VAL A 20 10.99 -12.20 -3.19
N GLY A 21 11.80 -11.58 -4.05
CA GLY A 21 12.61 -12.29 -5.03
C GLY A 21 13.64 -13.24 -4.38
N GLN A 22 14.21 -12.87 -3.24
CA GLN A 22 15.10 -13.74 -2.46
C GLN A 22 14.35 -14.92 -1.85
N LEU A 23 13.16 -14.70 -1.29
CA LEU A 23 12.33 -15.77 -0.73
C LEU A 23 11.82 -16.74 -1.81
N GLU A 24 11.49 -16.24 -3.00
CA GLU A 24 11.03 -17.05 -4.14
C GLU A 24 12.13 -17.92 -4.75
N HIS A 25 13.40 -17.50 -4.68
CA HIS A 25 14.53 -18.32 -5.16
C HIS A 25 14.70 -19.62 -4.38
N GLY A 26 14.26 -19.69 -3.12
CA GLY A 26 14.26 -20.93 -2.34
C GLY A 26 15.64 -21.41 -1.84
N ASP A 27 16.73 -20.78 -2.26
CA ASP A 27 18.11 -21.08 -1.81
C ASP A 27 18.50 -20.39 -0.48
N VAL A 28 17.53 -19.77 0.21
CA VAL A 28 17.76 -19.06 1.46
C VAL A 28 17.62 -20.01 2.66
N PRO A 29 18.62 -20.09 3.57
CA PRO A 29 18.50 -20.88 4.80
C PRO A 29 17.28 -20.47 5.64
N LEU A 30 16.64 -21.43 6.30
CA LEU A 30 15.40 -21.21 7.05
C LEU A 30 15.47 -20.03 8.05
N GLU A 31 16.57 -19.91 8.80
CA GLU A 31 16.77 -18.81 9.75
C GLU A 31 16.77 -17.44 9.05
N GLN A 32 17.46 -17.33 7.91
CA GLN A 32 17.48 -16.11 7.10
C GLN A 32 16.13 -15.85 6.43
N ALA A 33 15.40 -16.89 6.03
CA ALA A 33 14.07 -16.77 5.45
C ALA A 33 13.07 -16.16 6.46
N ILE A 34 13.19 -16.51 7.74
CA ILE A 34 12.37 -15.91 8.81
C ILE A 34 12.69 -14.42 8.96
N ASP A 35 13.96 -14.04 8.96
CA ASP A 35 14.37 -12.63 9.07
C ASP A 35 13.91 -11.80 7.86
N LEU A 36 14.08 -12.34 6.65
CA LEU A 36 13.58 -11.74 5.42
C LEU A 36 12.06 -11.56 5.45
N PHE A 37 11.32 -12.58 5.88
CA PHE A 37 9.87 -12.51 6.01
C PHE A 37 9.44 -11.41 7.00
N GLN A 38 10.05 -11.33 8.19
CA GLN A 38 9.75 -10.29 9.16
C GLN A 38 10.04 -8.88 8.62
N ARG A 39 11.14 -8.74 7.87
CA ARG A 39 11.52 -7.47 7.25
C ARG A 39 10.55 -7.10 6.12
N GLY A 40 10.14 -8.06 5.29
CA GLY A 40 9.12 -7.89 4.25
C GLY A 40 7.76 -7.46 4.83
N MET A 41 7.33 -8.08 5.93
CA MET A 41 6.11 -7.68 6.66
C MET A 41 6.15 -6.22 7.11
N LYS A 42 7.28 -5.77 7.69
CA LYS A 42 7.46 -4.37 8.12
C LYS A 42 7.42 -3.40 6.95
N LEU A 43 8.05 -3.74 5.82
CA LEU A 43 8.04 -2.91 4.61
C LEU A 43 6.64 -2.84 4.00
N SER A 44 5.92 -3.96 3.93
CA SER A 44 4.53 -4.01 3.44
C SER A 44 3.60 -3.12 4.29
N GLN A 45 3.75 -3.18 5.61
CA GLN A 45 3.00 -2.31 6.52
C GLN A 45 3.35 -0.83 6.32
N LEU A 46 4.64 -0.51 6.14
CA LEU A 46 5.09 0.86 5.87
C LEU A 46 4.51 1.40 4.55
N CYS A 47 4.52 0.60 3.48
CA CYS A 47 3.94 0.96 2.19
C CYS A 47 2.44 1.25 2.32
N SER A 48 1.71 0.36 3.00
CA SER A 48 0.27 0.52 3.27
C SER A 48 -0.04 1.81 4.03
N GLN A 49 0.73 2.10 5.09
CA GLN A 49 0.57 3.33 5.88
C GLN A 49 0.83 4.60 5.06
N LYS A 50 1.82 4.58 4.17
CA LYS A 50 2.10 5.72 3.29
C LYS A 50 0.96 5.96 2.30
N LEU A 51 0.41 4.89 1.71
CA LEU A 51 -0.74 5.00 0.81
C LEU A 51 -1.97 5.55 1.54
N GLU A 52 -2.27 5.04 2.73
CA GLU A 52 -3.39 5.52 3.56
C GLU A 52 -3.23 7.00 3.95
N GLN A 53 -2.00 7.46 4.20
CA GLN A 53 -1.73 8.88 4.44
C GLN A 53 -1.98 9.75 3.20
N VAL A 54 -1.64 9.25 2.01
CA VAL A 54 -1.89 9.96 0.75
C VAL A 54 -3.39 10.00 0.47
N GLU A 55 -4.10 8.89 0.66
CA GLU A 55 -5.55 8.79 0.50
C GLU A 55 -6.27 9.82 1.38
N ARG A 56 -5.98 9.85 2.69
CA ARG A 56 -6.55 10.84 3.61
C ARG A 56 -6.28 12.29 3.20
N LYS A 57 -5.08 12.58 2.67
CA LYS A 57 -4.76 13.93 2.18
C LYS A 57 -5.58 14.31 0.97
N ILE A 58 -5.80 13.38 0.04
CA ILE A 58 -6.65 13.60 -1.13
C ILE A 58 -8.10 13.81 -0.69
N GLU A 59 -8.61 13.00 0.25
CA GLU A 59 -9.95 13.16 0.81
C GLU A 59 -10.16 14.56 1.40
N MET A 60 -9.23 15.05 2.24
CA MET A 60 -9.34 16.40 2.82
C MET A 60 -9.37 17.51 1.76
N ILE A 61 -8.53 17.42 0.71
CA ILE A 61 -8.51 18.41 -0.38
C ILE A 61 -9.84 18.41 -1.14
N VAL A 62 -10.43 17.24 -1.38
CA VAL A 62 -11.71 17.10 -2.07
C VAL A 62 -12.87 17.60 -1.20
N GLU A 63 -12.82 17.40 0.12
CA GLU A 63 -13.80 17.95 1.06
C GLU A 63 -13.78 19.49 1.10
N GLU A 64 -12.61 20.13 0.94
CA GLU A 64 -12.50 21.60 0.84
C GLU A 64 -13.10 22.17 -0.47
N ASP A 65 -13.12 21.41 -1.57
CA ASP A 65 -13.60 21.85 -2.89
C ASP A 65 -15.12 21.60 -3.13
N GLY A 66 -15.79 20.90 -2.21
CA GLY A 66 -17.26 20.96 -2.05
C GLY A 66 -18.13 19.99 -2.86
N ASP A 67 -17.58 19.03 -3.61
CA ASP A 67 -18.38 18.06 -4.39
C ASP A 67 -17.99 16.60 -4.08
N LEU A 68 -18.82 15.91 -3.28
CA LEU A 68 -18.57 14.55 -2.81
C LEU A 68 -19.30 13.52 -3.69
N ARG A 69 -18.53 12.71 -4.44
CA ARG A 69 -18.95 11.36 -4.82
C ARG A 69 -17.85 10.35 -4.51
N LYS A 70 -18.03 9.61 -3.40
CA LYS A 70 -17.16 8.50 -3.02
C LYS A 70 -17.32 7.35 -4.00
N LYS A 71 -16.22 6.86 -4.57
CA LYS A 71 -16.17 5.49 -5.10
C LYS A 71 -14.92 4.81 -4.52
N PRO A 72 -15.08 3.76 -3.70
CA PRO A 72 -13.94 3.05 -3.13
C PRO A 72 -13.14 2.38 -4.26
N PHE A 73 -11.81 2.52 -4.22
CA PHE A 73 -10.93 1.86 -5.17
C PHE A 73 -10.42 0.56 -4.55
N GLY A 74 -11.21 -0.51 -4.68
CA GLY A 74 -10.79 -1.86 -4.27
C GLY A 74 -11.93 -2.79 -3.85
N GLY A 75 -12.51 -3.50 -4.83
CA GLY A 75 -13.08 -4.84 -4.64
C GLY A 75 -14.50 -4.94 -4.08
N GLY A 76 -15.49 -4.89 -4.97
CA GLY A 76 -16.86 -5.33 -4.68
C GLY A 76 -17.74 -5.19 -5.92
N LEU A 77 -18.06 -6.31 -6.56
CA LEU A 77 -19.24 -6.42 -7.41
C LEU A 77 -20.47 -6.25 -6.51
N ASP A 78 -20.88 -5.02 -6.22
CA ASP A 78 -22.21 -4.77 -5.69
C ASP A 78 -23.11 -4.39 -6.87
N GLU A 79 -23.79 -5.42 -7.35
CA GLU A 79 -25.05 -5.33 -8.07
C GLU A 79 -26.00 -4.42 -7.28
N ASN A 80 -26.45 -3.32 -7.89
CA ASN A 80 -27.79 -2.71 -7.82
C ASN A 80 -27.72 -1.16 -7.86
N GLY A 81 -28.10 -0.57 -9.00
CA GLY A 81 -28.33 0.87 -9.07
C GLY A 81 -28.50 1.46 -10.48
N GLY A 82 -29.69 1.27 -11.06
CA GLY A 82 -30.20 2.04 -12.21
C GLY A 82 -29.73 1.55 -13.58
N GLU A 83 -30.50 1.58 -14.66
CA GLU A 83 -31.67 2.40 -14.99
C GLU A 83 -32.54 1.66 -16.01
N GLY A 84 -33.85 1.72 -15.83
CA GLY A 84 -34.84 1.47 -16.87
C GLY A 84 -35.83 2.63 -16.82
N LEU A 85 -35.50 3.68 -17.56
CA LEU A 85 -36.34 4.83 -17.83
C LEU A 85 -37.43 4.42 -18.85
N GLU A 86 -38.68 4.32 -18.39
CA GLU A 86 -39.96 4.71 -19.03
C GLU A 86 -41.15 4.17 -18.22
#